data_AF-A0A920TPA4-F1
#
_entry.id   AF-A0A920TPA4-F1
#
_cell.length_a   1.000
_cell.length_b   1.000
_cell.length_c   1.000
_cell.angle_alpha   90.00
_cell.angle_beta   90.00
_cell.angle_gamma   90.00
#
_symmetry.space_group_name_H-M   'P 1'
#
loop_
_entity.id
_entity.type
_entity.pdbx_description
1 polymer ?
#
loop_
_entity_poly.entity_id
_entity_poly.type
_entity_poly.pdbx_seq_one_letter_code
_entity_poly.pdbx_strand_id
1 'polypeptide(L)' 'MKLTELSAISPIDGRYSKLVTELQEVFSEYALIKYRVFVEIEWFIHLSKQQHIKELPL' A
#
# COMPACT_ATOMS: atom_id res chain seq x y z
N MET A 1 -16.49 15.14 11.89
CA MET A 1 -16.60 15.70 10.51
C MET A 1 -15.98 14.72 9.54
N LYS A 2 -16.50 14.63 8.30
CA LYS A 2 -15.86 13.85 7.23
C LYS A 2 -14.58 14.58 6.79
N LEU A 3 -13.51 13.83 6.52
CA LEU A 3 -12.28 14.39 5.96
C LEU A 3 -12.56 14.91 4.53
N THR A 4 -12.23 16.17 4.29
CA THR A 4 -12.30 16.85 2.99
C THR A 4 -11.05 17.69 2.82
N GLU A 5 -10.77 18.17 1.60
CA GLU A 5 -9.62 19.05 1.34
C GLU A 5 -9.59 20.29 2.26
N LEU A 6 -10.76 20.83 2.61
CA LEU A 6 -10.91 22.00 3.49
C LEU A 6 -10.83 21.68 4.99
N SER A 7 -11.12 20.43 5.40
CA SER A 7 -11.07 20.02 6.80
C SER A 7 -9.79 19.27 7.17
N ALA A 8 -8.91 19.00 6.19
CA ALA A 8 -7.60 18.42 6.41
C ALA A 8 -6.72 19.34 7.27
N ILE A 9 -6.18 18.80 8.36
CA ILE A 9 -5.33 19.54 9.30
C ILE A 9 -3.97 19.86 8.64
N SER A 10 -3.39 18.87 7.96
CA SER A 10 -2.17 19.04 7.18
C SER A 10 -2.51 19.67 5.83
N PRO A 11 -1.80 20.75 5.40
CA PRO A 11 -2.04 21.34 4.10
C PRO A 11 -1.58 20.43 2.95
N ILE A 12 -0.74 19.42 3.21
CA ILE A 12 -0.31 18.41 2.23
C ILE A 12 -1.51 17.59 1.75
N ASP A 13 -2.41 17.21 2.67
CA ASP A 13 -3.62 16.46 2.36
C ASP A 13 -4.81 17.36 1.98
N GLY A 14 -4.65 18.68 2.12
CA GLY A 14 -5.64 19.70 1.80
C GLY A 14 -5.18 20.61 0.66
N ARG A 15 -4.83 21.87 1.00
CA ARG A 15 -4.46 22.95 0.05
C ARG A 15 -3.50 22.54 -1.07
N TYR A 16 -2.56 21.65 -0.79
CA TYR A 16 -1.51 21.22 -1.72
C TYR A 16 -1.70 19.81 -2.26
N SER A 17 -2.80 19.14 -1.91
CA SER A 17 -3.06 17.73 -2.28
C SER A 17 -2.88 17.48 -3.78
N LYS A 18 -3.36 18.40 -4.63
CA LYS A 18 -3.25 18.30 -6.10
C LYS A 18 -1.81 18.35 -6.62
N LEU A 19 -0.89 18.97 -5.87
CA LEU A 19 0.53 19.06 -6.22
C LEU A 19 1.30 17.78 -5.85
N VAL A 20 0.74 16.95 -4.98
CA VAL A 20 1.41 15.78 -4.39
C VAL A 20 0.58 14.50 -4.57
N THR A 21 -0.35 14.48 -5.52
CA THR A 21 -1.25 13.34 -5.75
C THR A 21 -0.48 12.02 -5.93
N GLU A 22 0.69 12.07 -6.57
CA GLU A 22 1.57 10.90 -6.76
C GLU A 22 2.10 10.32 -5.44
N LEU A 23 2.28 11.15 -4.41
CA LEU A 23 2.73 10.69 -3.09
C LEU A 23 1.67 9.83 -2.39
N GLN A 24 0.38 10.02 -2.70
CA GLN A 24 -0.69 9.21 -2.11
C GLN A 24 -0.61 7.76 -2.55
N GLU A 25 -0.14 7.48 -3.77
CA GLU A 25 0.05 6.12 -4.28
C GLU A 25 1.25 5.38 -3.67
N VAL A 26 2.07 6.07 -2.87
CA VAL A 26 3.30 5.52 -2.28
C VAL A 26 3.31 5.61 -0.75
N PHE A 27 2.90 6.72 -0.16
CA PHE A 27 3.06 7.04 1.26
C PHE A 27 1.75 7.10 2.06
N SER A 28 0.60 6.84 1.42
CA SER A 28 -0.65 6.70 2.15
C SER A 28 -0.73 5.34 2.85
N GLU A 29 -1.63 5.22 3.83
CA GLU A 29 -1.96 3.92 4.43
C GLU A 29 -2.48 2.93 3.38
N TYR A 30 -3.23 3.41 2.38
CA TYR A 30 -3.64 2.57 1.25
C TYR A 30 -2.44 2.00 0.50
N ALA A 31 -1.46 2.83 0.16
CA ALA A 31 -0.25 2.39 -0.53
C ALA A 31 0.56 1.40 0.33
N LEU A 32 0.69 1.68 1.63
CA LEU A 32 1.33 0.77 2.58
C LEU A 32 0.66 -0.61 2.57
N ILE A 33 -0.67 -0.66 2.67
CA ILE A 33 -1.41 -1.93 2.65
C ILE A 33 -1.30 -2.62 1.27
N LYS A 34 -1.40 -1.88 0.17
CA LYS A 34 -1.20 -2.40 -1.20
C LYS A 34 0.15 -3.10 -1.34
N TYR A 35 1.24 -2.47 -0.91
CA TYR A 35 2.57 -3.06 -1.01
C TYR A 35 2.81 -4.18 0.00
N ARG A 36 2.18 -4.16 1.19
CA ARG A 36 2.19 -5.31 2.10
C ARG A 36 1.55 -6.54 1.46
N VAL A 37 0.35 -6.40 0.90
CA VAL A 37 -0.33 -7.49 0.19
C VAL A 37 0.51 -8.01 -0.97
N PHE A 38 1.12 -7.11 -1.74
CA PHE A 38 2.04 -7.48 -2.82
C PHE A 38 3.20 -8.35 -2.30
N VAL A 39 3.89 -7.91 -1.24
CA VAL A 39 5.02 -8.66 -0.66
C VAL A 39 4.56 -10.01 -0.10
N GLU A 40 3.43 -10.08 0.59
CA GLU A 40 2.89 -11.35 1.12
C GLU A 40 2.60 -12.36 0.00
N ILE A 41 2.04 -11.90 -1.13
CA ILE A 41 1.78 -12.74 -2.30
C ILE A 41 3.09 -13.21 -2.95
N GLU A 42 4.03 -12.29 -3.20
CA GLU A 42 5.34 -12.64 -3.77
C GLU A 42 6.12 -13.58 -2.86
N TRP A 43 6.01 -13.41 -1.54
CA TRP A 43 6.60 -14.30 -0.56
C TRP A 43 5.97 -15.69 -0.60
N PHE A 44 4.64 -15.78 -0.65
CA PHE A 44 3.94 -17.05 -0.81
C PHE A 44 4.34 -17.77 -2.11
N ILE A 45 4.38 -17.05 -3.24
CA ILE A 45 4.84 -17.59 -4.53
C ILE A 45 6.30 -18.04 -4.46
N HIS A 46 7.15 -17.30 -3.75
CA HIS A 46 8.55 -17.68 -3.57
C HIS A 46 8.68 -18.99 -2.79
N LEU A 47 7.91 -19.14 -1.71
CA LEU A 47 7.89 -20.35 -0.88
C LEU A 47 7.29 -21.54 -1.63
N SER A 48 6.22 -21.35 -2.41
CA SER A 48 5.58 -22.43 -3.17
C SER A 48 6.51 -23.05 -4.22
N LYS A 49 7.46 -22.27 -4.74
CA LYS A 49 8.48 -22.73 -5.69
C LYS A 49 9.64 -23.50 -5.04
N GLN A 50 9.72 -23.54 -3.70
CA GLN A 50 10.77 -24.26 -2.99
C GLN A 50 10.47 -25.76 -2.93
N GLN A 51 11.26 -26.57 -3.64
CA GLN A 51 11.06 -28.03 -3.72
C GLN A 51 11.12 -28.75 -2.36
N HIS A 52 11.75 -28.14 -1.35
CA HIS A 52 11.89 -28.71 -0.01
C HIS A 52 10.69 -28.41 0.91
N ILE A 53 9.81 -27.47 0.54
CA ILE A 53 8.60 -27.14 1.30
C ILE A 53 7.43 -27.85 0.63
N LYS A 54 7.06 -29.04 1.14
CA LYS A 54 6.09 -29.93 0.49
C LYS A 54 4.63 -29.61 0.83
N GLU A 55 4.42 -28.80 1.85
CA GLU A 55 3.11 -28.42 2.38
C GLU A 55 2.39 -27.36 1.53
N LEU A 56 3.13 -26.67 0.65
CA LEU A 56 2.58 -25.61 -0.19
C LEU A 56 2.17 -26.13 -1.57
N PRO A 57 1.06 -25.63 -2.14
CA PRO A 57 0.64 -26.00 -3.48
C PRO A 57 1.61 -25.44 -4.52
N LEU A 58 1.83 -26.18 -5.61
CA LEU A 58 2.58 -25.71 -6.78
C LEU A 58 1.81 -24.63 -7.55
#